data_AF-A0A8T3R833-F1
#
_entry.id   AF-A0A8T3R833-F1
#
_cell.length_a   1.000
_cell.length_b   1.000
_cell.length_c   1.000
_cell.angle_alpha   90.00
_cell.angle_beta   90.00
_cell.angle_gamma   90.00
#
_symmetry.space_group_name_H-M   'P 1'
#
loop_
_entity.id
_entity.type
_entity.pdbx_description
1 polymer ?
#
loop_
_entity_poly.entity_id
_entity_poly.type
_entity_poly.pdbx_seq_one_letter_code
_entity_poly.pdbx_strand_id
1 'polypeptide(L)'
;AIYNINQVSFRQAITPERMQGRMNATMRFIVWGTIPVGTITGGFLGGLIGLHETIWVGAIATLFAFVPVFLGPVRSIVTMPQPAGQTAVNDPTGEAVDETPGPVVGSPRASLDQE
;
A
#
# COMPACT_ATOMS: atom_id res chain seq x y z
N ALA A 1 2.73 13.72 2.39
CA ALA A 1 2.38 13.17 1.07
C ALA A 1 3.41 12.13 0.59
N ILE A 2 4.68 12.51 0.47
CA ILE A 2 5.77 11.65 -0.02
C ILE A 2 5.89 10.32 0.76
N TYR A 3 5.81 10.35 2.10
CA TYR A 3 5.87 9.14 2.94
C TYR A 3 4.78 8.10 2.64
N ASN A 4 3.56 8.56 2.35
CA ASN A 4 2.41 7.68 2.11
C ASN A 4 2.53 6.99 0.75
N ILE A 5 2.99 7.74 -0.25
CA ILE A 5 3.27 7.24 -1.60
C ILE A 5 4.39 6.19 -1.54
N ASN A 6 5.48 6.48 -0.83
CA ASN A 6 6.62 5.57 -0.75
C ASN A 6 6.26 4.24 -0.04
N GLN A 7 5.42 4.28 1.00
CA GLN A 7 4.91 3.06 1.62
C GLN A 7 4.03 2.22 0.70
N VAL A 8 3.13 2.84 -0.06
CA VAL A 8 2.21 2.12 -0.96
C VAL A 8 2.97 1.49 -2.12
N SER A 9 3.87 2.24 -2.76
CA SER A 9 4.69 1.75 -3.88
C SER A 9 5.61 0.59 -3.45
N PHE A 10 6.20 0.66 -2.26
CA PHE A 10 7.02 -0.42 -1.72
C PHE A 10 6.24 -1.73 -1.53
N ARG A 11 4.99 -1.66 -1.05
CA ARG A 11 4.13 -2.84 -0.89
C ARG A 11 3.68 -3.42 -2.21
N GLN A 12 3.39 -2.55 -3.18
CA GLN A 12 2.99 -2.95 -4.54
C GLN A 12 4.14 -3.65 -5.27
N ALA A 13 5.38 -3.16 -5.11
CA ALA A 13 6.56 -3.76 -5.71
C ALA A 13 6.87 -5.17 -5.15
N ILE A 14 6.59 -5.39 -3.86
CA ILE A 14 6.93 -6.64 -3.15
C ILE A 14 5.81 -7.68 -3.18
N THR A 15 4.56 -7.23 -3.28
CA THR A 15 3.39 -8.11 -3.17
C THR A 15 2.89 -8.51 -4.57
N PRO A 16 2.93 -9.80 -4.95
CA PRO A 16 2.37 -10.26 -6.22
C PRO A 16 0.87 -9.91 -6.31
N GLU A 17 0.38 -9.58 -7.50
CA GLU A 17 -0.97 -9.04 -7.76
C GLU A 17 -2.10 -9.80 -7.01
N ARG A 18 -2.02 -11.13 -6.97
CA ARG A 18 -2.97 -12.01 -6.26
C ARG A 18 -3.06 -11.81 -4.74
N MET A 19 -2.09 -11.13 -4.11
CA MET A 19 -2.02 -10.90 -2.66
C MET A 19 -2.19 -9.44 -2.25
N GLN A 20 -2.34 -8.51 -3.21
CA GLN A 20 -2.50 -7.08 -2.92
C GLN A 20 -3.77 -6.79 -2.10
N GLY A 21 -4.88 -7.50 -2.37
CA GLY A 21 -6.12 -7.39 -1.58
C GLY A 21 -5.93 -7.77 -0.11
N ARG A 22 -5.20 -8.86 0.17
CA ARG A 22 -4.91 -9.33 1.54
C ARG A 22 -3.96 -8.39 2.28
N MET A 23 -2.96 -7.86 1.58
CA MET A 23 -2.01 -6.90 2.13
C MET A 23 -2.70 -5.58 2.51
N ASN A 24 -3.53 -5.05 1.62
CA ASN A 24 -4.29 -3.82 1.88
C ASN A 24 -5.29 -3.98 3.03
N ALA A 25 -5.98 -5.14 3.11
CA ALA A 25 -6.87 -5.45 4.23
C ALA A 25 -6.11 -5.50 5.57
N THR A 26 -4.95 -6.15 5.60
CA THR A 26 -4.11 -6.24 6.80
C THR A 26 -3.63 -4.86 7.26
N MET A 27 -3.21 -4.02 6.33
CA MET A 27 -2.75 -2.67 6.66
C MET A 27 -3.86 -1.76 7.12
N ARG A 28 -5.04 -1.83 6.51
CA ARG A 28 -6.21 -1.11 7.00
C ARG A 28 -6.60 -1.59 8.39
N PHE A 29 -6.62 -2.90 8.63
CA PHE A 29 -6.90 -3.46 9.93
C PHE A 29 -5.91 -2.98 10.99
N ILE A 30 -4.61 -2.97 10.71
CA ILE A 30 -3.60 -2.49 11.65
C ILE A 30 -3.77 -0.98 11.88
N VAL A 31 -3.91 -0.17 10.83
CA VAL A 31 -3.96 1.29 10.95
C VAL A 31 -5.24 1.77 11.62
N TRP A 32 -6.38 1.17 11.28
CA TRP A 32 -7.68 1.58 11.82
C TRP A 32 -7.98 0.86 13.13
N GLY A 33 -7.42 -0.33 13.33
CA GLY A 33 -7.56 -1.11 14.56
C GLY A 33 -6.83 -0.52 15.76
N THR A 34 -5.81 0.32 15.56
CA THR A 34 -5.18 1.06 16.67
C THR A 34 -6.04 2.20 17.19
N ILE A 35 -6.97 2.74 16.40
CA ILE A 35 -7.86 3.83 16.82
C ILE A 35 -8.65 3.46 18.08
N PRO A 36 -9.43 2.36 18.13
CA PRO A 36 -10.18 1.99 19.33
C PRO A 36 -9.28 1.74 20.55
N VAL A 37 -8.09 1.19 20.35
CA VAL A 37 -7.13 0.97 21.44
C VAL A 37 -6.67 2.30 22.02
N GLY A 38 -6.32 3.27 21.17
CA GLY A 38 -5.93 4.61 21.57
C GLY A 38 -7.06 5.38 22.24
N THR A 39 -8.28 5.28 21.73
CA THR A 39 -9.42 6.00 22.31
C THR A 39 -9.82 5.45 23.68
N ILE A 40 -9.83 4.13 23.88
CA ILE A 40 -10.10 3.52 25.19
C ILE A 40 -9.01 3.91 26.18
N THR A 41 -7.74 3.76 25.80
CA THR A 41 -6.60 4.07 26.68
C THR A 41 -6.57 5.55 27.04
N GLY A 42 -6.76 6.44 26.05
CA GLY A 42 -6.81 7.87 26.26
C GLY A 42 -8.00 8.32 27.10
N GLY A 43 -9.19 7.73 26.90
CA GLY A 43 -10.37 7.99 27.72
C GLY A 43 -10.17 7.55 29.17
N PHE A 44 -9.56 6.38 29.38
CA PHE A 44 -9.25 5.85 30.71
C PHE A 44 -8.23 6.74 31.46
N LEU A 45 -7.14 7.13 30.80
CA LEU A 45 -6.15 8.08 31.34
C LEU A 45 -6.80 9.43 31.64
N GLY A 46 -7.62 9.95 30.73
CA GLY A 46 -8.34 11.21 30.91
C GLY A 46 -9.27 11.21 32.13
N GLY A 47 -9.87 10.05 32.44
CA GLY A 47 -10.70 9.87 33.63
C GLY A 47 -9.91 9.72 34.93
N LEU A 48 -8.69 9.15 34.89
CA LEU A 48 -7.87 8.89 36.08
C LEU A 48 -7.02 10.08 36.53
N ILE A 49 -6.30 10.70 35.58
CA ILE A 49 -5.29 11.73 35.88
C ILE A 49 -5.70 13.11 35.35
N GLY A 50 -6.89 13.22 34.76
CA GLY A 50 -7.41 14.45 34.17
C GLY A 50 -6.94 14.69 32.73
N LEU A 51 -7.61 15.63 32.06
CA LEU A 51 -7.41 15.91 30.64
C LEU A 51 -6.03 16.50 30.34
N HIS A 52 -5.59 17.46 31.15
CA HIS A 52 -4.34 18.18 30.91
C HIS A 52 -3.11 17.24 30.95
N GLU A 53 -3.03 16.37 31.97
CA GLU A 53 -1.91 15.43 32.09
C GLU A 53 -1.97 14.34 31.03
N THR A 54 -3.17 13.91 30.64
CA THR A 54 -3.34 12.94 29.55
C THR A 54 -2.84 13.49 28.21
N ILE A 55 -3.05 14.79 27.94
CA ILE A 55 -2.52 15.45 26.73
C ILE A 55 -0.99 15.42 26.72
N TRP A 56 -0.34 15.73 27.85
CA TRP A 56 1.12 15.66 27.97
C TRP A 56 1.65 14.24 27.76
N VAL A 57 1.01 13.23 28.35
CA VAL A 57 1.35 11.82 28.12
C VAL A 57 1.26 11.47 26.64
N GLY A 58 0.19 11.88 25.96
CA GLY A 58 0.02 11.67 24.52
C GLY A 58 1.09 12.38 23.68
N ALA A 59 1.46 13.61 24.05
CA ALA A 59 2.50 14.38 23.38
C ALA A 59 3.87 13.70 23.50
N ILE A 60 4.24 13.26 24.70
CA ILE A 60 5.48 12.52 24.96
C ILE A 60 5.47 11.19 24.20
N ALA A 61 4.36 10.44 24.25
CA ALA A 61 4.23 9.18 23.52
C ALA A 61 4.42 9.37 22.00
N THR A 62 3.86 10.44 21.44
CA THR A 62 4.00 10.77 20.01
C THR A 62 5.44 11.18 19.68
N LEU A 63 6.11 11.90 20.57
CA LEU A 63 7.53 12.26 20.41
C LEU A 63 8.41 11.01 20.27
N PHE A 64 8.08 9.93 20.98
CA PHE A 64 8.80 8.65 20.92
C PHE A 64 8.23 7.66 19.89
N ALA A 65 7.29 8.06 19.03
CA ALA A 65 6.68 7.17 18.03
C ALA A 65 7.68 6.63 16.98
N PHE A 66 8.86 7.25 16.84
CA PHE A 66 9.92 6.76 15.95
C PHE A 66 10.71 5.58 16.53
N VAL A 67 10.68 5.38 17.86
CA VAL A 67 11.47 4.35 18.55
C VAL A 67 11.14 2.93 18.06
N PRO A 68 9.86 2.52 17.92
CA PRO A 68 9.53 1.20 17.39
C PRO A 68 9.98 1.00 15.94
N VAL A 69 9.95 2.06 15.12
CA VAL A 69 10.42 2.01 13.74
C VAL A 69 11.94 1.87 13.68
N PHE A 70 12.65 2.59 14.55
CA PHE A 70 14.11 2.57 14.65
C PHE A 70 14.64 1.22 15.16
N LEU A 71 13.99 0.65 16.18
CA LEU A 71 14.32 -0.65 16.74
C LEU A 71 13.82 -1.82 15.88
N GLY A 72 12.84 -1.57 15.00
CA GLY A 72 12.18 -2.58 14.19
C GLY A 72 13.02 -3.13 13.03
N PRO A 73 12.57 -4.25 12.42
CA PRO A 73 13.24 -4.90 11.30
C PRO A 73 13.18 -4.12 9.98
N VAL A 74 12.54 -2.94 9.96
CA VAL A 74 12.47 -2.05 8.78
C VAL A 74 13.88 -1.66 8.31
N ARG A 75 14.84 -1.51 9.23
CA ARG A 75 16.25 -1.24 8.90
C ARG A 75 16.96 -2.40 8.18
N SER A 76 16.41 -3.62 8.25
CA SER A 76 17.01 -4.83 7.69
C SER A 76 16.60 -5.08 6.23
N ILE A 77 15.70 -4.26 5.68
CA ILE A 77 15.31 -4.32 4.28
C ILE A 77 16.37 -3.59 3.46
N VAL A 78 17.45 -4.31 3.15
CA VAL A 78 18.57 -3.80 2.34
C VAL A 78 18.35 -4.08 0.85
N THR A 79 17.53 -5.08 0.53
CA THR A 79 17.25 -5.50 -0.84
C THR A 79 15.78 -5.26 -1.13
N MET A 80 15.50 -4.43 -2.14
CA MET A 80 14.15 -4.29 -2.69
C MET A 80 13.84 -5.57 -3.50
N PRO A 81 12.86 -6.40 -3.10
CA PRO A 81 12.44 -7.54 -3.90
C PRO A 81 12.06 -7.07 -5.31
N GLN A 82 12.67 -7.68 -6.33
CA GLN A 82 12.29 -7.44 -7.71
C GLN A 82 10.86 -7.93 -7.93
N PRO A 83 10.01 -7.17 -8.65
CA PRO A 83 8.67 -7.61 -9.01
C PRO A 83 8.75 -8.98 -9.70
N ALA A 84 8.12 -9.99 -9.10
CA ALA A 84 7.95 -11.31 -9.71
C ALA A 84 7.03 -11.16 -10.92
N GLY A 85 7.62 -10.83 -12.07
CA GLY A 85 6.92 -10.47 -13.31
C GLY A 85 7.83 -9.85 -14.38
N GLN A 86 9.02 -9.37 -14.01
CA GLN A 86 10.00 -8.87 -14.99
C GLN A 86 11.06 -9.93 -15.34
N THR A 87 10.62 -11.14 -15.67
CA THR A 87 11.51 -12.23 -16.14
C THR A 87 11.29 -12.58 -17.61
N ALA A 88 10.52 -11.81 -18.41
CA ALA A 88 10.32 -12.17 -19.82
C ALA A 88 9.98 -11.00 -20.78
N VAL A 89 10.54 -9.81 -20.61
CA VAL A 89 10.61 -8.80 -21.70
C VAL A 89 12.00 -8.14 -21.70
N ASN A 90 13.03 -8.98 -21.68
CA ASN A 90 14.31 -8.67 -22.29
C ASN A 90 14.57 -9.85 -23.20
N ASP A 91 13.90 -9.85 -24.35
CA ASP A 91 14.38 -10.62 -25.48
C ASP A 91 15.63 -9.89 -26.00
N PRO A 92 16.85 -10.46 -25.88
CA PRO A 92 18.05 -9.85 -26.45
C PRO A 92 18.05 -9.92 -27.98
N THR A 93 17.04 -10.52 -28.60
CA THR A 93 16.86 -10.51 -30.05
C THR A 93 16.06 -9.26 -30.42
N GLY A 94 16.77 -8.19 -30.79
CA GLY A 94 16.20 -7.01 -31.40
C GLY A 94 15.60 -7.31 -32.78
N GLU A 95 14.50 -8.04 -32.83
CA GLU A 95 13.57 -7.93 -33.95
C GLU A 95 12.60 -6.80 -33.62
N ALA A 96 12.79 -5.68 -34.31
CA ALA A 96 11.75 -4.70 -34.49
C ALA A 96 10.54 -5.42 -35.09
N VAL A 97 9.58 -5.78 -34.24
CA VAL A 97 8.24 -6.08 -34.72
C VAL A 97 7.72 -4.75 -35.26
N ASP A 98 7.85 -4.62 -36.58
CA ASP A 98 7.21 -3.62 -37.40
C ASP A 98 5.70 -3.68 -37.13
N GLU A 99 5.23 -2.87 -36.18
CA GLU A 99 3.82 -2.51 -36.08
C GLU A 99 3.47 -1.60 -37.25
N THR A 100 3.43 -2.15 -38.47
CA THR A 100 2.57 -1.61 -39.50
C THR A 100 1.13 -1.81 -38.99
N PRO A 101 0.32 -0.75 -38.77
CA PRO A 101 -1.04 -0.91 -38.30
C PRO A 101 -1.85 -1.72 -39.33
N GLY A 102 -2.17 -2.98 -38.99
CA GLY A 102 -3.06 -3.80 -39.78
C GLY A 102 -4.45 -3.14 -39.90
N PRO A 103 -5.16 -3.35 -41.02
CA PRO A 103 -6.41 -2.64 -41.28
C PRO A 103 -7.45 -2.96 -40.20
N VAL A 104 -8.05 -1.90 -39.65
CA VAL A 104 -9.16 -1.96 -38.69
C VAL A 104 -10.35 -2.62 -39.38
N VAL A 105 -10.48 -3.94 -39.21
CA VAL A 105 -11.68 -4.69 -39.60
C VAL A 105 -12.81 -4.27 -38.66
N GLY A 106 -13.69 -3.41 -39.17
CA GLY A 106 -14.88 -2.96 -38.47
C GLY A 106 -15.78 -4.15 -38.13
N SER A 107 -16.19 -4.25 -36.87
CA SER A 107 -17.24 -5.16 -36.43
C SER A 107 -18.58 -4.75 -37.07
N PRO A 108 -19.26 -5.62 -37.83
CA PRO A 108 -20.61 -5.34 -38.32
C PRO A 108 -21.59 -5.27 -37.14
N ARG A 109 -22.18 -4.09 -36.93
CA ARG A 109 -23.35 -3.93 -36.06
C ARG A 109 -24.51 -4.69 -36.70
N ALA A 110 -24.93 -5.78 -36.08
CA ALA A 110 -26.22 -6.41 -36.36
C ALA A 110 -27.33 -5.47 -35.89
N SER A 111 -27.70 -4.51 -36.74
CA SER A 111 -29.06 -3.99 -36.80
C SER A 111 -29.86 -4.97 -37.63
N LEU A 112 -30.87 -5.60 -37.03
CA LEU A 112 -32.12 -6.08 -37.63
C LEU A 112 -32.73 -7.11 -36.67
N ASP A 113 -33.43 -6.60 -35.65
CA ASP A 113 -34.57 -7.28 -35.05
C ASP A 113 -35.59 -6.18 -34.77
N GLN A 114 -36.29 -5.83 -35.84
CA GLN A 114 -37.52 -5.07 -35.84
C GLN A 114 -38.55 -6.03 -36.44
N GLU A 115 -39.29 -6.72 -35.57
CA GLU A 115 -40.65 -7.21 -35.79
C GLU A 115 -41.45 -7.01 -34.50
#